data_AF-A0A1V3A0E2-F1
#
_entry.id   AF-A0A1V3A0E2-F1
#
_cell.length_a   1.000
_cell.length_b   1.000
_cell.length_c   1.000
_cell.angle_alpha   90.00
_cell.angle_beta   90.00
_cell.angle_gamma   90.00
#
_symmetry.space_group_name_H-M   'P 1'
#
loop_
_entity.id
_entity.type
_entity.pdbx_description
1 polymer ?
#
loop_
_entity_poly.entity_id
_entity_poly.type
_entity_poly.pdbx_seq_one_letter_code
_entity_poly.pdbx_strand_id
1 'polypeptide(L)'
;MTRVTVWAPQAERVALECAGERFPMARREGDWWAVDTPALTHGVDYAFRVDDRGPFPDPRSPWQPQGVHGPSRWLEHSRFHWNDAGWRAPPLASAVIMEIHVGTFTPAGTFDAVIDRLDHLARLGITHIELMPVAEFPGDRGWGYDGTSLFAPHHALGGPDGLKRLVDACHRRGLAVLLDVVYNHLGPDGNYLGQFGPYFTDTYSTPWGDAVNLDGPDSDEVRRFVLDNARMWLRDYHFDGLRLDAVHAIVDTSATHLLEALADEVRHLETQTGRPLALIAESDANDPRLIRPVEVGGYSLDAQWNEDFHHALHALLTGESQGYFADFGRLEHLARVLTRGFALDGCYSRYRRRAHGRPASDVPGRRFVGCLQNHDQIGNRATGERSSHLLSHGLLKVGAALVLTSPFIPLLFQGEEWAASTPFLYFTDHRDADLAAAVCQGRREEFAGFGHDPARIPDPQATETFERSRLDWDEPLQAPHADILEWHRTLIRLRHSRAALAEDRLDRLRVEFDESRRWLLLLRPDLVVACNLAARPQTLTLPPEASHLSLHLRSEPDIRLDHTGLRLPAEAVAVLAGPDTPQD
;
A
#
# COMPACT_ATOMS: atom_id res chain seq x y z
N MET A 1 23.29 32.24 2.64
CA MET A 1 24.22 31.12 2.94
C MET A 1 23.36 29.94 3.31
N THR A 2 23.66 28.79 2.72
CA THR A 2 22.95 27.53 2.96
C THR A 2 23.72 26.75 4.02
N ARG A 3 23.03 26.29 5.06
CA ARG A 3 23.60 25.40 6.06
C ARG A 3 23.41 23.96 5.64
N VAL A 4 24.50 23.21 5.54
CA VAL A 4 24.50 21.78 5.23
C VAL A 4 24.98 21.03 6.46
N THR A 5 24.26 19.97 6.82
CA THR A 5 24.60 19.14 7.98
C THR A 5 24.53 17.66 7.65
N VAL A 6 25.43 16.87 8.24
CA VAL A 6 25.38 15.40 8.16
C VAL A 6 25.80 14.79 9.48
N TRP A 7 25.09 13.75 9.91
CA TRP A 7 25.45 13.00 11.11
C TRP A 7 26.50 11.96 10.74
N ALA A 8 27.68 12.04 11.35
CA ALA A 8 28.77 11.10 11.10
C ALA A 8 29.59 10.91 12.38
N PRO A 9 29.07 10.15 13.36
CA PRO A 9 29.57 10.18 14.74
C PRO A 9 30.99 9.63 14.89
N GLN A 10 31.33 8.68 14.03
CA GLN A 10 32.61 7.96 14.04
C GLN A 10 33.67 8.62 13.16
N ALA A 11 33.32 9.66 12.40
CA ALA A 11 34.24 10.32 11.48
C ALA A 11 35.23 11.23 12.23
N GLU A 12 36.46 11.31 11.72
CA GLU A 12 37.47 12.27 12.17
C GLU A 12 37.47 13.54 11.31
N ARG A 13 37.13 13.40 10.02
CA ARG A 13 37.09 14.52 9.07
C ARG A 13 35.92 14.36 8.10
N VAL A 14 35.12 15.42 7.97
CA VAL A 14 34.05 15.50 6.96
C VAL A 14 34.25 16.73 6.10
N ALA A 15 34.04 16.59 4.79
CA ALA A 15 34.03 17.71 3.85
C ALA A 15 32.83 17.62 2.90
N LEU A 16 32.30 18.78 2.53
CA LEU A 16 31.30 18.94 1.48
C LEU A 16 32.03 19.22 0.16
N GLU A 17 31.72 18.47 -0.90
CA GLU A 17 32.11 18.79 -2.26
C GLU A 17 30.90 19.34 -3.02
N CYS A 18 30.98 20.58 -3.51
CA CYS A 18 29.94 21.17 -4.34
C CYS A 18 30.54 22.24 -5.26
N ALA A 19 29.97 22.44 -6.45
CA ALA A 19 30.44 23.42 -7.43
C ALA A 19 31.96 23.34 -7.78
N GLY A 20 32.56 22.15 -7.68
CA GLY A 20 33.99 21.93 -7.93
C GLY A 20 34.92 22.37 -6.78
N GLU A 21 34.36 22.82 -5.66
CA GLU A 21 35.09 23.22 -4.46
C GLU A 21 34.87 22.21 -3.33
N ARG A 22 35.84 22.14 -2.41
CA ARG A 22 35.77 21.31 -1.20
C ARG A 22 35.76 22.20 0.04
N PHE A 23 34.74 22.04 0.87
CA PHE A 23 34.55 22.79 2.10
C PHE A 23 34.70 21.87 3.31
N PRO A 24 35.74 22.03 4.15
CA PRO A 24 35.83 21.32 5.42
C PRO A 24 34.63 21.64 6.30
N MET A 25 34.02 20.61 6.88
CA MET A 25 32.90 20.76 7.81
C MET A 25 33.42 20.78 9.25
N ALA A 26 32.75 21.53 10.13
CA ALA A 26 33.07 21.58 11.55
C ALA A 26 32.16 20.61 12.31
N ARG A 27 32.75 19.77 13.18
CA ARG A 27 31.99 18.95 14.15
C ARG A 27 31.27 19.86 15.14
N ARG A 28 30.01 19.52 15.43
CA ARG A 28 29.06 20.23 16.29
C ARG A 28 28.55 19.27 17.38
N GLU A 29 27.60 19.76 18.18
CA GLU A 29 26.92 18.96 19.20
C GLU A 29 26.21 17.75 18.59
N GLY A 30 26.12 16.64 19.34
CA GLY A 30 25.50 15.40 18.88
C GLY A 30 26.24 14.72 17.73
N ASP A 31 27.52 15.05 17.54
CA ASP A 31 28.38 14.52 16.48
C ASP A 31 27.89 14.79 15.04
N TRP A 32 27.12 15.86 14.89
CA TRP A 32 26.77 16.42 13.60
C TRP A 32 27.93 17.23 13.02
N TRP A 33 28.11 17.17 11.72
CA TRP A 33 29.05 18.00 10.97
C TRP A 33 28.29 19.09 10.24
N ALA A 34 28.80 20.32 10.21
CA ALA A 34 28.12 21.44 9.57
C ALA A 34 29.06 22.37 8.77
N VAL A 35 28.55 22.91 7.67
CA VAL A 35 29.17 24.02 6.93
C VAL A 35 28.11 24.99 6.42
N ASP A 36 28.43 26.28 6.48
CA ASP A 36 27.63 27.34 5.87
C ASP A 36 28.32 27.78 4.58
N THR A 37 27.67 27.62 3.41
CA THR A 37 28.25 27.96 2.11
C THR A 37 27.27 28.73 1.23
N PRO A 38 27.71 29.74 0.46
CA PRO A 38 26.89 30.36 -0.58
C PRO A 38 26.87 29.54 -1.89
N ALA A 39 27.77 28.56 -2.05
CA ALA A 39 27.92 27.80 -3.28
C ALA A 39 26.77 26.82 -3.54
N LEU A 40 26.06 26.40 -2.49
CA LEU A 40 24.96 25.45 -2.59
C LEU A 40 23.63 26.18 -2.70
N THR A 41 23.15 26.35 -3.94
CA THR A 41 21.83 26.87 -4.29
C THR A 41 21.00 25.79 -4.96
N HIS A 42 19.69 26.00 -5.11
CA HIS A 42 18.84 25.06 -5.85
C HIS A 42 19.45 24.59 -7.18
N GLY A 43 19.46 23.28 -7.39
CA GLY A 43 19.98 22.66 -8.62
C GLY A 43 21.48 22.35 -8.62
N VAL A 44 22.22 22.77 -7.59
CA VAL A 44 23.66 22.48 -7.48
C VAL A 44 23.88 21.07 -6.93
N ASP A 45 24.74 20.30 -7.62
CA ASP A 45 25.17 18.97 -7.20
C ASP A 45 26.20 19.05 -6.05
N TYR A 46 26.06 18.16 -5.08
CA TYR A 46 26.92 18.03 -3.92
C TYR A 46 27.06 16.58 -3.44
N ALA A 47 28.13 16.33 -2.69
CA ALA A 47 28.39 15.05 -2.05
C ALA A 47 29.28 15.24 -0.82
N PHE A 48 29.34 14.24 0.05
CA PHE A 48 30.20 14.24 1.23
C PHE A 48 31.45 13.40 1.03
N ARG A 49 32.52 13.81 1.70
CA ARG A 49 33.67 12.94 1.99
C ARG A 49 33.77 12.70 3.47
N VAL A 50 33.94 11.44 3.84
CA VAL A 50 34.08 10.98 5.22
C VAL A 50 35.43 10.29 5.34
N ASP A 51 36.32 10.85 6.16
CA ASP A 51 37.71 10.40 6.35
C ASP A 51 38.47 10.22 5.03
N ASP A 52 38.35 11.21 4.15
CA ASP A 52 38.87 11.25 2.77
C ASP A 52 38.31 10.19 1.81
N ARG A 53 37.38 9.33 2.24
CA ARG A 53 36.64 8.40 1.37
C ARG A 53 35.48 9.09 0.68
N GLY A 54 35.01 8.50 -0.42
CA GLY A 54 33.93 9.04 -1.26
C GLY A 54 34.43 9.67 -2.57
N PRO A 55 33.63 10.54 -3.21
CA PRO A 55 32.45 11.21 -2.66
C PRO A 55 31.24 10.26 -2.50
N PHE A 56 30.45 10.47 -1.45
CA PHE A 56 29.20 9.74 -1.17
C PHE A 56 27.99 10.68 -1.27
N PRO A 57 26.83 10.21 -1.77
CA PRO A 57 25.60 10.98 -1.72
C PRO A 57 25.18 11.28 -0.28
N ASP A 58 24.36 12.30 -0.12
CA ASP A 58 23.76 12.68 1.17
C ASP A 58 22.79 11.59 1.66
N PRO A 59 22.96 11.05 2.89
CA PRO A 59 21.96 10.19 3.55
C PRO A 59 20.54 10.75 3.50
N ARG A 60 20.41 12.07 3.57
CA ARG A 60 19.16 12.83 3.54
C ARG A 60 19.00 13.59 2.22
N SER A 61 19.53 13.05 1.11
CA SER A 61 19.46 13.67 -0.21
C SER A 61 18.02 14.01 -0.59
N PRO A 62 17.71 15.28 -0.89
CA PRO A 62 16.36 15.65 -1.31
C PRO A 62 16.12 15.37 -2.81
N TRP A 63 17.18 15.07 -3.58
CA TRP A 63 17.09 14.83 -5.02
C TRP A 63 18.35 14.09 -5.55
N GLN A 64 18.15 12.93 -6.19
CA GLN A 64 19.20 12.11 -6.80
C GLN A 64 19.06 12.04 -8.34
N PRO A 65 19.40 13.09 -9.10
CA PRO A 65 19.14 13.14 -10.55
C PRO A 65 19.98 12.18 -11.40
N GLN A 66 21.00 11.53 -10.82
CA GLN A 66 21.95 10.66 -11.51
C GLN A 66 21.97 9.24 -10.92
N GLY A 67 20.89 8.81 -10.28
CA GLY A 67 20.82 7.52 -9.60
C GLY A 67 21.33 7.54 -8.15
N VAL A 68 21.18 6.41 -7.48
CA VAL A 68 21.61 6.18 -6.09
C VAL A 68 23.11 6.40 -5.82
N HIS A 69 23.97 6.28 -6.83
CA HIS A 69 25.42 6.52 -6.70
C HIS A 69 25.87 7.93 -7.07
N GLY A 70 25.00 8.68 -7.74
CA GLY A 70 25.31 10.02 -8.21
C GLY A 70 25.38 11.05 -7.07
N PRO A 71 25.95 12.24 -7.33
CA PRO A 71 25.89 13.32 -6.37
C PRO A 71 24.44 13.72 -6.09
N SER A 72 24.17 14.09 -4.85
CA SER A 72 22.91 14.68 -4.44
C SER A 72 22.76 16.06 -5.03
N ARG A 73 21.52 16.51 -5.26
CA ARG A 73 21.24 17.85 -5.79
C ARG A 73 20.44 18.64 -4.79
N TRP A 74 20.87 19.86 -4.52
CA TRP A 74 20.18 20.71 -3.57
C TRP A 74 18.80 21.12 -4.08
N LEU A 75 17.78 20.97 -3.22
CA LEU A 75 16.39 21.28 -3.51
C LEU A 75 15.88 22.36 -2.55
N GLU A 76 15.33 23.44 -3.10
CA GLU A 76 14.63 24.46 -2.32
C GLU A 76 13.13 24.23 -2.46
N HIS A 77 12.50 23.61 -1.45
CA HIS A 77 11.08 23.24 -1.54
C HIS A 77 10.14 24.42 -1.81
N SER A 78 10.47 25.61 -1.29
CA SER A 78 9.69 26.84 -1.42
C SER A 78 9.60 27.39 -2.85
N ARG A 79 10.39 26.87 -3.80
CA ARG A 79 10.30 27.25 -5.21
C ARG A 79 9.08 26.67 -5.92
N PHE A 80 8.52 25.58 -5.39
CA PHE A 80 7.29 25.01 -5.93
C PHE A 80 6.08 25.78 -5.39
N HIS A 81 5.19 26.21 -6.29
CA HIS A 81 3.96 26.92 -5.95
C HIS A 81 2.78 25.96 -5.92
N TRP A 82 2.34 25.60 -4.71
CA TRP A 82 1.14 24.80 -4.48
C TRP A 82 -0.15 25.58 -4.77
N ASN A 83 -1.16 24.88 -5.29
CA ASN A 83 -2.50 25.38 -5.60
C ASN A 83 -3.59 24.65 -4.78
N ASP A 84 -3.18 23.98 -3.71
CA ASP A 84 -4.03 23.21 -2.82
C ASP A 84 -4.42 23.98 -1.54
N ALA A 85 -4.36 25.31 -1.59
CA ALA A 85 -4.76 26.15 -0.46
C ALA A 85 -6.21 25.86 -0.05
N GLY A 86 -6.41 25.45 1.20
CA GLY A 86 -7.71 25.05 1.73
C GLY A 86 -8.12 23.61 1.43
N TRP A 87 -7.25 22.81 0.81
CA TRP A 87 -7.41 21.37 0.67
C TRP A 87 -7.64 20.71 2.02
N ARG A 88 -8.58 19.77 2.04
CA ARG A 88 -8.83 18.87 3.17
C ARG A 88 -9.12 17.49 2.63
N ALA A 89 -8.27 16.53 2.97
CA ALA A 89 -8.47 15.14 2.60
C ALA A 89 -9.82 14.62 3.14
N PRO A 90 -10.56 13.81 2.36
CA PRO A 90 -11.68 13.05 2.89
C PRO A 90 -11.20 12.16 4.05
N PRO A 91 -12.02 11.90 5.09
CA PRO A 91 -11.61 11.03 6.18
C PRO A 91 -11.26 9.62 5.68
N LEU A 92 -10.17 9.04 6.21
CA LEU A 92 -9.73 7.68 5.85
C LEU A 92 -10.84 6.63 6.03
N ALA A 93 -11.71 6.80 7.03
CA ALA A 93 -12.85 5.90 7.26
C ALA A 93 -13.85 5.83 6.09
N SER A 94 -13.88 6.85 5.23
CA SER A 94 -14.71 6.92 4.02
C SER A 94 -13.94 6.53 2.75
N ALA A 95 -12.68 6.12 2.90
CA ALA A 95 -11.80 5.90 1.77
C ALA A 95 -12.28 4.74 0.88
N VAL A 96 -11.99 4.92 -0.41
CA VAL A 96 -11.88 3.88 -1.41
C VAL A 96 -10.51 4.13 -2.02
N ILE A 97 -9.57 3.25 -1.70
CA ILE A 97 -8.16 3.38 -2.03
C ILE A 97 -7.90 2.75 -3.39
N MET A 98 -7.17 3.45 -4.25
CA MET A 98 -6.57 2.90 -5.47
C MET A 98 -5.06 2.86 -5.30
N GLU A 99 -4.50 1.66 -5.21
CA GLU A 99 -3.05 1.46 -5.20
C GLU A 99 -2.48 1.56 -6.63
N ILE A 100 -1.45 2.38 -6.79
CA ILE A 100 -0.86 2.73 -8.09
C ILE A 100 0.67 2.57 -8.05
N HIS A 101 1.18 1.82 -9.02
CA HIS A 101 2.59 1.78 -9.38
C HIS A 101 2.85 2.79 -10.52
N VAL A 102 3.52 3.90 -10.21
CA VAL A 102 3.71 5.02 -11.16
C VAL A 102 4.35 4.57 -12.48
N GLY A 103 5.36 3.70 -12.40
CA GLY A 103 6.11 3.23 -13.58
C GLY A 103 5.29 2.36 -14.56
N THR A 104 4.17 1.76 -14.11
CA THR A 104 3.34 0.88 -14.95
C THR A 104 1.90 1.32 -15.11
N PHE A 105 1.47 2.34 -14.34
CA PHE A 105 0.12 2.87 -14.44
C PHE A 105 -0.18 3.48 -15.81
N THR A 106 0.83 4.09 -16.45
CA THR A 106 0.69 4.72 -17.78
C THR A 106 1.84 4.29 -18.69
N PRO A 107 1.68 4.41 -20.03
CA PRO A 107 2.77 4.09 -20.95
C PRO A 107 4.05 4.89 -20.71
N ALA A 108 3.95 6.13 -20.23
CA ALA A 108 5.11 6.96 -19.96
C ALA A 108 5.75 6.70 -18.59
N GLY A 109 5.02 6.11 -17.63
CA GLY A 109 5.59 5.69 -16.34
C GLY A 109 6.10 6.82 -15.44
N THR A 110 5.49 8.01 -15.49
CA THR A 110 5.94 9.20 -14.73
C THR A 110 4.81 9.82 -13.91
N PHE A 111 5.17 10.61 -12.90
CA PHE A 111 4.23 11.37 -12.08
C PHE A 111 3.32 12.26 -12.93
N ASP A 112 3.87 12.94 -13.94
CA ASP A 112 3.09 13.81 -14.84
C ASP A 112 2.10 13.01 -15.68
N ALA A 113 2.47 11.82 -16.13
CA ALA A 113 1.57 10.99 -16.93
C ALA A 113 0.39 10.43 -16.11
N VAL A 114 0.57 10.20 -14.80
CA VAL A 114 -0.54 9.82 -13.89
C VAL A 114 -1.60 10.94 -13.84
N ILE A 115 -1.20 12.21 -13.97
CA ILE A 115 -2.13 13.36 -13.94
C ILE A 115 -3.22 13.24 -15.01
N ASP A 116 -2.88 12.72 -16.20
CA ASP A 116 -3.80 12.53 -17.32
C ASP A 116 -4.88 11.47 -17.07
N ARG A 117 -4.79 10.74 -15.96
CA ARG A 117 -5.71 9.66 -15.58
C ARG A 117 -6.50 9.96 -14.31
N LEU A 118 -6.20 11.05 -13.59
CA LEU A 118 -6.90 11.40 -12.34
C LEU A 118 -8.40 11.62 -12.54
N ASP A 119 -8.81 12.15 -13.69
CA ASP A 119 -10.23 12.34 -14.01
C ASP A 119 -11.00 11.01 -14.10
N HIS A 120 -10.35 9.93 -14.53
CA HIS A 120 -10.93 8.58 -14.51
C HIS A 120 -11.15 8.11 -13.08
N LEU A 121 -10.12 8.25 -12.22
CA LEU A 121 -10.19 7.84 -10.81
C LEU A 121 -11.25 8.62 -10.03
N ALA A 122 -11.30 9.94 -10.20
CA ALA A 122 -12.32 10.78 -9.57
C ALA A 122 -13.74 10.41 -10.03
N ARG A 123 -13.95 10.18 -11.34
CA ARG A 123 -15.26 9.72 -11.87
C ARG A 123 -15.65 8.32 -11.42
N LEU A 124 -14.66 7.44 -11.21
CA LEU A 124 -14.89 6.10 -10.65
C LEU A 124 -15.39 6.18 -9.20
N GLY A 125 -15.06 7.26 -8.48
CA GLY A 125 -15.40 7.49 -7.09
C GLY A 125 -14.29 7.08 -6.11
N ILE A 126 -13.06 6.93 -6.61
CA ILE A 126 -11.86 6.82 -5.78
C ILE A 126 -11.72 8.11 -4.97
N THR A 127 -11.29 7.98 -3.73
CA THR A 127 -11.08 9.12 -2.82
C THR A 127 -9.64 9.25 -2.38
N HIS A 128 -8.90 8.14 -2.37
CA HIS A 128 -7.51 8.07 -1.96
C HIS A 128 -6.72 7.31 -3.02
N ILE A 129 -5.58 7.87 -3.43
CA ILE A 129 -4.58 7.18 -4.22
C ILE A 129 -3.47 6.76 -3.27
N GLU A 130 -3.09 5.49 -3.29
CA GLU A 130 -1.92 4.99 -2.58
C GLU A 130 -0.81 4.75 -3.60
N LEU A 131 0.25 5.55 -3.55
CA LEU A 131 1.42 5.34 -4.39
C LEU A 131 2.31 4.28 -3.75
N MET A 132 2.67 3.25 -4.53
CA MET A 132 3.80 2.36 -4.19
C MET A 132 5.08 3.18 -3.97
N PRO A 133 6.11 2.63 -3.29
CA PRO A 133 7.23 3.45 -2.83
C PRO A 133 7.95 4.18 -3.97
N VAL A 134 8.19 5.48 -3.74
CA VAL A 134 8.82 6.38 -4.72
C VAL A 134 10.20 6.86 -4.29
N ALA A 135 10.72 6.34 -3.17
CA ALA A 135 12.09 6.61 -2.76
C ALA A 135 13.06 6.17 -3.86
N GLU A 136 14.16 6.90 -4.03
CA GLU A 136 15.15 6.58 -5.05
C GLU A 136 15.80 5.21 -4.77
N PHE A 137 15.79 4.37 -5.80
CA PHE A 137 16.29 2.99 -5.84
C PHE A 137 17.19 2.81 -7.09
N PRO A 138 17.96 1.71 -7.17
CA PRO A 138 18.84 1.46 -8.32
C PRO A 138 18.09 1.24 -9.62
N GLY A 139 18.61 1.83 -10.70
CA GLY A 139 18.09 1.66 -12.05
C GLY A 139 16.88 2.55 -12.36
N ASP A 140 16.19 2.23 -13.45
CA ASP A 140 15.07 3.04 -13.95
C ASP A 140 13.71 2.36 -13.72
N ARG A 141 13.71 1.11 -13.22
CA ARG A 141 12.51 0.28 -13.03
C ARG A 141 12.65 -0.59 -11.78
N GLY A 142 11.61 -0.59 -10.97
CA GLY A 142 11.50 -1.39 -9.76
C GLY A 142 10.16 -1.09 -9.11
N TRP A 143 9.70 -1.96 -8.21
CA TRP A 143 8.46 -1.72 -7.47
C TRP A 143 8.58 -0.57 -6.45
N GLY A 144 9.80 -0.27 -5.98
CA GLY A 144 10.07 0.77 -5.00
C GLY A 144 10.70 0.27 -3.70
N TYR A 145 10.59 -1.02 -3.38
CA TYR A 145 11.03 -1.59 -2.11
C TYR A 145 12.56 -1.65 -1.95
N ASP A 146 13.32 -1.59 -3.05
CA ASP A 146 14.79 -1.46 -3.03
C ASP A 146 15.28 -0.01 -2.79
N GLY A 147 14.43 0.85 -2.21
CA GLY A 147 14.76 2.24 -1.91
C GLY A 147 15.97 2.37 -0.99
N THR A 148 16.92 3.23 -1.37
CA THR A 148 18.13 3.50 -0.55
C THR A 148 18.32 4.97 -0.21
N SER A 149 17.79 5.88 -1.04
CA SER A 149 17.79 7.31 -0.77
C SER A 149 16.37 7.77 -0.38
N LEU A 150 15.98 7.45 0.86
CA LEU A 150 14.59 7.58 1.35
C LEU A 150 13.99 9.00 1.20
N PHE A 151 14.84 10.03 1.16
CA PHE A 151 14.43 11.43 1.08
C PHE A 151 14.26 11.96 -0.36
N ALA A 152 14.69 11.19 -1.36
CA ALA A 152 14.67 11.59 -2.75
C ALA A 152 13.56 10.85 -3.52
N PRO A 153 12.61 11.56 -4.14
CA PRO A 153 11.71 10.97 -5.12
C PRO A 153 12.49 10.44 -6.34
N HIS A 154 12.10 9.27 -6.82
CA HIS A 154 12.81 8.55 -7.86
C HIS A 154 12.97 9.38 -9.14
N HIS A 155 14.20 9.46 -9.65
CA HIS A 155 14.54 10.30 -10.79
C HIS A 155 13.79 9.89 -12.07
N ALA A 156 13.71 8.58 -12.36
CA ALA A 156 13.04 8.06 -13.54
C ALA A 156 11.52 8.34 -13.56
N LEU A 157 10.89 8.53 -12.38
CA LEU A 157 9.46 8.83 -12.28
C LEU A 157 9.16 10.32 -12.48
N GLY A 158 10.18 11.18 -12.48
CA GLY A 158 10.05 12.64 -12.66
C GLY A 158 10.63 13.47 -11.51
N GLY A 159 11.21 12.83 -10.49
CA GLY A 159 11.88 13.51 -9.38
C GLY A 159 10.96 14.41 -8.52
N PRO A 160 11.53 15.33 -7.74
CA PRO A 160 10.80 16.03 -6.69
C PRO A 160 9.67 16.92 -7.20
N ASP A 161 9.91 17.70 -8.26
CA ASP A 161 8.88 18.60 -8.78
C ASP A 161 7.79 17.85 -9.56
N GLY A 162 8.12 16.71 -10.19
CA GLY A 162 7.12 15.82 -10.80
C GLY A 162 6.16 15.28 -9.75
N LEU A 163 6.69 14.81 -8.62
CA LEU A 163 5.87 14.31 -7.52
C LEU A 163 4.94 15.40 -6.94
N LYS A 164 5.49 16.60 -6.70
CA LYS A 164 4.67 17.73 -6.21
C LYS A 164 3.55 18.11 -7.18
N ARG A 165 3.82 18.10 -8.51
CA ARG A 165 2.78 18.35 -9.52
C ARG A 165 1.66 17.31 -9.48
N LEU A 166 2.00 16.04 -9.27
CA LEU A 166 1.01 14.98 -9.13
C LEU A 166 0.14 15.20 -7.88
N VAL A 167 0.75 15.39 -6.71
CA VAL A 167 0.00 15.60 -5.46
C VAL A 167 -0.90 16.84 -5.56
N ASP A 168 -0.38 17.96 -6.08
CA ASP A 168 -1.17 19.18 -6.29
C ASP A 168 -2.36 18.92 -7.24
N ALA A 169 -2.15 18.14 -8.31
CA ALA A 169 -3.19 17.78 -9.25
C ALA A 169 -4.26 16.83 -8.67
N CYS A 170 -3.88 15.95 -7.74
CA CYS A 170 -4.79 15.10 -6.96
C CYS A 170 -5.68 15.94 -6.04
N HIS A 171 -5.08 16.85 -5.26
CA HIS A 171 -5.81 17.72 -4.33
C HIS A 171 -6.85 18.58 -5.06
N ARG A 172 -6.48 19.17 -6.20
CA ARG A 172 -7.43 19.95 -7.03
C ARG A 172 -8.61 19.13 -7.57
N ARG A 173 -8.52 17.79 -7.55
CA ARG A 173 -9.56 16.86 -8.01
C ARG A 173 -10.30 16.16 -6.87
N GLY A 174 -10.05 16.53 -5.62
CA GLY A 174 -10.71 15.88 -4.50
C GLY A 174 -10.10 14.53 -4.10
N LEU A 175 -8.87 14.23 -4.56
CA LEU A 175 -8.21 12.96 -4.31
C LEU A 175 -7.11 13.16 -3.25
N ALA A 176 -7.22 12.43 -2.15
CA ALA A 176 -6.15 12.32 -1.17
C ALA A 176 -5.02 11.43 -1.70
N VAL A 177 -3.79 11.68 -1.25
CA VAL A 177 -2.62 10.89 -1.66
C VAL A 177 -1.92 10.29 -0.46
N LEU A 178 -1.86 8.96 -0.42
CA LEU A 178 -1.10 8.16 0.52
C LEU A 178 0.21 7.73 -0.14
N LEU A 179 1.28 7.63 0.64
CA LEU A 179 2.57 7.13 0.18
C LEU A 179 2.96 5.86 0.93
N ASP A 180 3.29 4.81 0.20
CA ASP A 180 3.98 3.66 0.76
C ASP A 180 5.44 3.99 1.08
N VAL A 181 5.87 3.73 2.32
CA VAL A 181 7.20 4.01 2.83
C VAL A 181 7.80 2.77 3.50
N VAL A 182 9.08 2.54 3.21
CA VAL A 182 9.83 1.38 3.70
C VAL A 182 10.79 1.82 4.80
N TYR A 183 10.49 1.43 6.04
CA TYR A 183 11.30 1.74 7.23
C TYR A 183 11.87 0.50 7.94
N ASN A 184 11.57 -0.69 7.43
CA ASN A 184 12.04 -1.95 8.01
C ASN A 184 13.41 -2.40 7.45
N HIS A 185 13.75 -2.01 6.21
CA HIS A 185 15.05 -2.28 5.58
C HIS A 185 15.41 -1.16 4.58
N LEU A 186 16.61 -1.25 3.99
CA LEU A 186 17.02 -0.47 2.83
C LEU A 186 17.50 -1.41 1.73
N GLY A 187 17.35 -1.00 0.47
CA GLY A 187 17.80 -1.76 -0.68
C GLY A 187 19.32 -2.08 -0.66
N PRO A 188 19.74 -3.16 -1.33
CA PRO A 188 21.11 -3.67 -1.26
C PRO A 188 22.14 -2.85 -2.06
N ASP A 189 21.70 -2.00 -2.99
CA ASP A 189 22.57 -1.24 -3.89
C ASP A 189 22.34 0.28 -3.75
N GLY A 190 23.44 1.03 -3.62
CA GLY A 190 23.41 2.48 -3.38
C GLY A 190 23.15 2.94 -1.93
N ASN A 191 23.07 2.01 -0.97
CA ASN A 191 22.95 2.35 0.45
C ASN A 191 24.33 2.69 1.07
N TYR A 192 24.59 3.99 1.27
CA TYR A 192 25.84 4.48 1.85
C TYR A 192 25.76 4.83 3.34
N LEU A 193 24.64 4.56 4.03
CA LEU A 193 24.44 4.97 5.42
C LEU A 193 25.54 4.48 6.37
N GLY A 194 26.04 3.25 6.15
CA GLY A 194 27.15 2.68 6.92
C GLY A 194 28.50 3.38 6.74
N GLN A 195 28.65 4.26 5.76
CA GLN A 195 29.84 5.12 5.63
C GLN A 195 29.80 6.33 6.57
N PHE A 196 28.61 6.70 7.07
CA PHE A 196 28.40 7.86 7.92
C PHE A 196 28.27 7.47 9.40
N GLY A 197 27.43 6.47 9.72
CA GLY A 197 27.17 6.09 11.10
C GLY A 197 26.53 4.71 11.26
N PRO A 198 26.27 4.29 12.50
CA PRO A 198 25.71 2.97 12.83
C PRO A 198 24.18 2.91 12.58
N TYR A 199 23.76 3.08 11.32
CA TYR A 199 22.35 3.02 10.92
C TYR A 199 21.75 1.60 10.96
N PHE A 200 22.59 0.57 11.01
CA PHE A 200 22.19 -0.83 11.00
C PHE A 200 22.74 -1.57 12.22
N THR A 201 22.09 -2.68 12.56
CA THR A 201 22.47 -3.56 13.67
C THR A 201 22.55 -5.02 13.21
N ASP A 202 23.48 -5.77 13.79
CA ASP A 202 23.62 -7.22 13.63
C ASP A 202 22.82 -8.01 14.67
N THR A 203 22.15 -7.31 15.59
CA THR A 203 21.34 -7.93 16.65
C THR A 203 20.11 -8.64 16.10
N TYR A 204 19.57 -8.13 14.99
CA TYR A 204 18.40 -8.66 14.31
C TYR A 204 18.69 -8.82 12.81
N SER A 205 17.91 -9.66 12.14
CA SER A 205 17.95 -9.80 10.69
C SER A 205 16.56 -9.64 10.11
N THR A 206 16.49 -9.05 8.92
CA THR A 206 15.26 -9.02 8.12
C THR A 206 15.43 -9.95 6.90
N PRO A 207 14.33 -10.39 6.27
CA PRO A 207 14.42 -11.16 5.02
C PRO A 207 15.07 -10.41 3.85
N TRP A 208 15.14 -9.08 3.92
CA TRP A 208 15.51 -8.21 2.79
C TRP A 208 16.85 -7.47 2.98
N GLY A 209 17.48 -7.59 4.14
CA GLY A 209 18.75 -6.93 4.44
C GLY A 209 19.02 -6.78 5.94
N ASP A 210 20.05 -5.98 6.24
CA ASP A 210 20.42 -5.65 7.62
C ASP A 210 19.27 -4.91 8.33
N ALA A 211 19.05 -5.23 9.60
CA ALA A 211 18.03 -4.54 10.39
C ALA A 211 18.46 -3.11 10.71
N VAL A 212 17.50 -2.19 10.66
CA VAL A 212 17.72 -0.78 11.05
C VAL A 212 17.96 -0.70 12.56
N ASN A 213 18.97 0.08 12.98
CA ASN A 213 19.33 0.25 14.38
C ASN A 213 18.34 1.17 15.11
N LEU A 214 17.30 0.61 15.72
CA LEU A 214 16.22 1.36 16.36
C LEU A 214 16.23 1.33 17.89
N ASP A 215 17.02 0.44 18.49
CA ASP A 215 17.13 0.26 19.94
C ASP A 215 18.57 0.01 20.44
N GLY A 216 19.56 -0.04 19.55
CA GLY A 216 20.98 -0.20 19.89
C GLY A 216 21.68 1.12 20.27
N PRO A 217 23.00 1.07 20.50
CA PRO A 217 23.80 2.28 20.69
C PRO A 217 23.64 3.25 19.51
N ASP A 218 23.58 4.55 19.82
CA ASP A 218 23.43 5.63 18.83
C ASP A 218 22.13 5.56 17.97
N SER A 219 21.14 4.78 18.39
CA SER A 219 19.87 4.61 17.65
C SER A 219 18.99 5.85 17.62
N ASP A 220 19.14 6.81 18.55
CA ASP A 220 18.29 8.02 18.62
C ASP A 220 18.29 8.81 17.30
N GLU A 221 19.46 8.96 16.66
CA GLU A 221 19.59 9.69 15.39
C GLU A 221 19.09 8.87 14.19
N VAL A 222 19.15 7.54 14.28
CA VAL A 222 18.57 6.62 13.28
C VAL A 222 17.05 6.64 13.34
N ARG A 223 16.48 6.64 14.55
CA ARG A 223 15.04 6.86 14.76
C ARG A 223 14.63 8.22 14.23
N ARG A 224 15.40 9.28 14.55
CA ARG A 224 15.14 10.64 14.04
C ARG A 224 15.20 10.71 12.52
N PHE A 225 16.12 9.98 11.88
CA PHE A 225 16.19 9.85 10.42
C PHE A 225 14.89 9.33 9.81
N VAL A 226 14.30 8.27 10.37
CA VAL A 226 13.00 7.74 9.93
C VAL A 226 11.86 8.74 10.19
N LEU A 227 11.80 9.32 11.39
CA LEU A 227 10.75 10.29 11.75
C LEU A 227 10.82 11.56 10.89
N ASP A 228 12.02 12.04 10.57
CA ASP A 228 12.21 13.19 9.67
C ASP A 228 11.81 12.87 8.23
N ASN A 229 12.04 11.64 7.77
CA ASN A 229 11.60 11.20 6.45
C ASN A 229 10.08 11.25 6.33
N ALA A 230 9.37 10.66 7.31
CA ALA A 230 7.91 10.70 7.35
C ALA A 230 7.39 12.14 7.37
N ARG A 231 7.98 13.01 8.20
CA ARG A 231 7.62 14.43 8.25
C ARG A 231 7.88 15.14 6.92
N MET A 232 8.98 14.85 6.23
CA MET A 232 9.28 15.44 4.93
C MET A 232 8.18 15.10 3.92
N TRP A 233 7.76 13.84 3.81
CA TRP A 233 6.69 13.44 2.90
C TRP A 233 5.38 14.18 3.18
N LEU A 234 4.96 14.22 4.44
CA LEU A 234 3.70 14.82 4.85
C LEU A 234 3.72 16.36 4.76
N ARG A 235 4.85 16.98 5.11
CA ARG A 235 5.01 18.45 5.16
C ARG A 235 5.41 19.05 3.82
N ASP A 236 6.41 18.50 3.16
CA ASP A 236 7.09 19.16 2.03
C ASP A 236 6.60 18.68 0.66
N TYR A 237 5.99 17.50 0.61
CA TYR A 237 5.32 16.93 -0.56
C TYR A 237 3.81 16.86 -0.41
N HIS A 238 3.28 17.32 0.72
CA HIS A 238 1.85 17.41 1.01
C HIS A 238 1.10 16.07 0.89
N PHE A 239 1.73 14.92 1.13
CA PHE A 239 0.97 13.67 1.27
C PHE A 239 -0.04 13.76 2.42
N ASP A 240 -1.18 13.08 2.28
CA ASP A 240 -2.26 13.03 3.26
C ASP A 240 -2.16 11.82 4.21
N GLY A 241 -1.19 10.94 3.97
CA GLY A 241 -0.89 9.84 4.88
C GLY A 241 0.21 8.94 4.34
N LEU A 242 0.65 8.01 5.19
CA LEU A 242 1.68 7.02 4.86
C LEU A 242 1.15 5.60 5.10
N ARG A 243 1.43 4.69 4.17
CA ARG A 243 1.35 3.25 4.37
C ARG A 243 2.75 2.76 4.73
N LEU A 244 2.86 2.05 5.85
CA LEU A 244 4.13 1.62 6.44
C LEU A 244 4.36 0.16 6.10
N ASP A 245 5.37 -0.10 5.29
CA ASP A 245 5.75 -1.42 4.81
C ASP A 245 6.24 -2.34 5.93
N ALA A 246 5.78 -3.58 5.90
CA ALA A 246 6.18 -4.71 6.72
C ALA A 246 6.53 -4.33 8.17
N VAL A 247 5.62 -3.67 8.89
CA VAL A 247 5.92 -3.13 10.23
C VAL A 247 6.27 -4.19 11.26
N HIS A 248 5.97 -5.46 10.96
CA HIS A 248 6.35 -6.62 11.76
C HIS A 248 7.86 -6.91 11.72
N ALA A 249 8.59 -6.37 10.73
CA ALA A 249 10.05 -6.42 10.62
C ALA A 249 10.74 -5.19 11.24
N ILE A 250 9.99 -4.21 11.75
CA ILE A 250 10.52 -3.09 12.53
C ILE A 250 10.69 -3.56 13.97
N VAL A 251 11.90 -3.99 14.31
CA VAL A 251 12.24 -4.46 15.66
C VAL A 251 12.74 -3.27 16.48
N ASP A 252 11.99 -2.93 17.53
CA ASP A 252 12.35 -1.87 18.45
C ASP A 252 11.88 -2.23 19.87
N THR A 253 12.84 -2.39 20.78
CA THR A 253 12.58 -2.74 22.19
C THR A 253 12.56 -1.53 23.12
N SER A 254 12.66 -0.31 22.58
CA SER A 254 12.54 0.93 23.34
C SER A 254 11.22 1.02 24.09
N ALA A 255 11.22 1.76 25.22
CA ALA A 255 10.00 1.97 26.01
C ALA A 255 8.86 2.63 25.20
N THR A 256 9.22 3.46 24.22
CA THR A 256 8.31 3.98 23.20
C THR A 256 8.72 3.42 21.85
N HIS A 257 7.87 2.57 21.28
CA HIS A 257 8.14 1.96 19.99
C HIS A 257 8.19 3.03 18.87
N LEU A 258 8.99 2.82 17.82
CA LEU A 258 9.14 3.75 16.70
C LEU A 258 7.79 4.13 16.10
N LEU A 259 6.91 3.15 15.90
CA LEU A 259 5.56 3.36 15.37
C LEU A 259 4.67 4.24 16.27
N GLU A 260 4.82 4.14 17.59
CA GLU A 260 4.12 5.01 18.54
C GLU A 260 4.68 6.44 18.46
N ALA A 261 6.00 6.58 18.41
CA ALA A 261 6.67 7.88 18.22
C ALA A 261 6.29 8.52 16.87
N LEU A 262 6.17 7.71 15.81
CA LEU A 262 5.74 8.15 14.49
C LEU A 262 4.30 8.65 14.51
N ALA A 263 3.39 7.92 15.16
CA ALA A 263 2.02 8.37 15.34
C ALA A 263 1.94 9.71 16.10
N ASP A 264 2.81 9.92 17.09
CA ASP A 264 2.89 11.18 17.82
C ASP A 264 3.41 12.34 16.97
N GLU A 265 4.46 12.09 16.18
CA GLU A 265 5.01 13.07 15.23
C GLU A 265 3.99 13.51 14.18
N VAL A 266 3.20 12.56 13.67
CA VAL A 266 2.13 12.85 12.71
C VAL A 266 1.03 13.68 13.36
N ARG A 267 0.54 13.34 14.56
CA ARG A 267 -0.45 14.15 15.30
C ARG A 267 0.05 15.57 15.58
N HIS A 268 1.34 15.71 15.90
CA HIS A 268 1.94 17.03 16.07
C HIS A 268 1.93 17.81 14.76
N LEU A 269 2.26 17.16 13.64
CA LEU A 269 2.24 17.77 12.31
C LEU A 269 0.81 18.13 11.85
N GLU A 270 -0.20 17.32 12.15
CA GLU A 270 -1.61 17.64 11.92
C GLU A 270 -1.99 18.94 12.63
N THR A 271 -1.58 19.09 13.90
CA THR A 271 -1.82 20.30 14.69
C THR A 271 -1.13 21.53 14.08
N GLN A 272 0.09 21.35 13.55
CA GLN A 272 0.87 22.43 12.92
C GLN A 272 0.29 22.86 11.57
N THR A 273 -0.19 21.91 10.78
CA THR A 273 -0.61 22.13 9.39
C THR A 273 -2.11 22.32 9.23
N GLY A 274 -2.91 21.88 10.20
CA GLY A 274 -4.38 21.85 10.15
C GLY A 274 -4.95 20.84 9.14
N ARG A 275 -4.11 19.93 8.64
CA ARG A 275 -4.49 18.87 7.69
C ARG A 275 -4.71 17.56 8.45
N PRO A 276 -5.79 16.81 8.16
CA PRO A 276 -5.91 15.43 8.63
C PRO A 276 -4.85 14.58 7.93
N LEU A 277 -4.10 13.78 8.69
CA LEU A 277 -3.06 12.88 8.21
C LEU A 277 -3.34 11.47 8.70
N ALA A 278 -2.96 10.47 7.90
CA ALA A 278 -3.19 9.06 8.24
C ALA A 278 -1.91 8.22 8.27
N LEU A 279 -1.86 7.23 9.15
CA LEU A 279 -0.88 6.15 9.15
C LEU A 279 -1.56 4.79 9.01
N ILE A 280 -1.18 4.03 7.99
CA ILE A 280 -1.68 2.68 7.71
C ILE A 280 -0.53 1.70 7.85
N ALA A 281 -0.66 0.64 8.65
CA ALA A 281 0.37 -0.38 8.77
C ALA A 281 0.11 -1.58 7.86
N GLU A 282 1.14 -2.09 7.20
CA GLU A 282 1.15 -3.48 6.72
C GLU A 282 1.70 -4.40 7.80
N SER A 283 0.93 -5.41 8.19
CA SER A 283 1.39 -6.39 9.17
C SER A 283 0.76 -7.76 8.99
N ASP A 284 1.61 -8.76 8.80
CA ASP A 284 1.26 -10.18 8.80
C ASP A 284 1.08 -10.74 10.24
N ALA A 285 1.11 -9.91 11.29
CA ALA A 285 1.07 -10.40 12.67
C ALA A 285 -0.34 -10.69 13.21
N ASN A 286 -1.39 -10.14 12.57
CA ASN A 286 -2.75 -10.04 13.13
C ASN A 286 -2.76 -9.51 14.59
N ASP A 287 -1.90 -8.53 14.87
CA ASP A 287 -1.81 -7.87 16.18
C ASP A 287 -2.54 -6.51 16.16
N PRO A 288 -3.74 -6.41 16.74
CA PRO A 288 -4.49 -5.16 16.81
C PRO A 288 -3.82 -4.10 17.71
N ARG A 289 -2.68 -4.39 18.37
CA ARG A 289 -1.87 -3.38 19.06
C ARG A 289 -1.54 -2.18 18.17
N LEU A 290 -1.28 -2.42 16.88
CA LEU A 290 -0.94 -1.37 15.91
C LEU A 290 -2.01 -0.27 15.84
N ILE A 291 -3.28 -0.67 15.82
CA ILE A 291 -4.45 0.19 15.58
C ILE A 291 -5.27 0.48 16.84
N ARG A 292 -4.85 -0.06 17.99
CA ARG A 292 -5.46 0.26 19.29
C ARG A 292 -4.93 1.58 19.84
N PRO A 293 -5.73 2.30 20.64
CA PRO A 293 -5.29 3.52 21.31
C PRO A 293 -4.13 3.28 22.29
N VAL A 294 -3.26 4.28 22.49
CA VAL A 294 -2.14 4.22 23.43
C VAL A 294 -2.62 4.01 24.87
N GLU A 295 -3.81 4.48 25.23
CA GLU A 295 -4.41 4.36 26.56
C GLU A 295 -4.67 2.90 26.98
N VAL A 296 -4.74 1.99 26.00
CA VAL A 296 -4.90 0.54 26.22
C VAL A 296 -3.67 -0.26 25.75
N GLY A 297 -2.54 0.42 25.55
CA GLY A 297 -1.25 -0.18 25.17
C GLY A 297 -1.09 -0.47 23.68
N GLY A 298 -1.81 0.25 22.81
CA GLY A 298 -1.60 0.24 21.35
C GLY A 298 -0.69 1.37 20.85
N TYR A 299 -0.50 1.47 19.53
CA TYR A 299 0.34 2.50 18.90
C TYR A 299 -0.47 3.65 18.28
N SER A 300 -1.80 3.53 18.23
CA SER A 300 -2.72 4.51 17.66
C SER A 300 -2.47 4.83 16.18
N LEU A 301 -2.05 3.86 15.37
CA LEU A 301 -2.09 3.98 13.91
C LEU A 301 -3.56 4.00 13.43
N ASP A 302 -3.82 4.65 12.30
CA ASP A 302 -5.17 4.90 11.81
C ASP A 302 -5.84 3.66 11.26
N ALA A 303 -5.08 2.82 10.54
CA ALA A 303 -5.55 1.53 10.06
C ALA A 303 -4.40 0.53 9.90
N GLN A 304 -4.75 -0.72 9.59
CA GLN A 304 -3.81 -1.70 9.08
C GLN A 304 -4.40 -2.47 7.91
N TRP A 305 -3.54 -2.95 7.01
CA TRP A 305 -3.92 -3.95 6.04
C TRP A 305 -4.39 -5.23 6.74
N ASN A 306 -5.42 -5.84 6.17
CA ASN A 306 -6.05 -7.05 6.67
C ASN A 306 -5.90 -8.18 5.64
N GLU A 307 -4.75 -8.82 5.68
CA GLU A 307 -4.43 -9.94 4.76
C GLU A 307 -5.37 -11.12 4.93
N ASP A 308 -5.87 -11.39 6.14
CA ASP A 308 -6.86 -12.44 6.38
C ASP A 308 -8.11 -12.26 5.52
N PHE A 309 -8.53 -11.00 5.25
CA PHE A 309 -9.67 -10.75 4.37
C PHE A 309 -9.36 -11.13 2.93
N HIS A 310 -8.20 -10.71 2.43
CA HIS A 310 -7.71 -11.12 1.12
C HIS A 310 -7.61 -12.65 1.03
N HIS A 311 -6.89 -13.30 1.94
CA HIS A 311 -6.65 -14.74 1.92
C HIS A 311 -7.95 -15.55 2.01
N ALA A 312 -8.88 -15.13 2.89
CA ALA A 312 -10.19 -15.78 3.02
C ALA A 312 -11.00 -15.66 1.73
N LEU A 313 -11.02 -14.48 1.11
CA LEU A 313 -11.78 -14.22 -0.11
C LEU A 313 -11.15 -14.89 -1.33
N HIS A 314 -9.85 -14.69 -1.56
CA HIS A 314 -9.14 -15.27 -2.70
C HIS A 314 -9.19 -16.79 -2.70
N ALA A 315 -8.80 -17.44 -1.59
CA ALA A 315 -8.82 -18.91 -1.49
C ALA A 315 -10.24 -19.47 -1.67
N LEU A 316 -11.26 -18.74 -1.22
CA LEU A 316 -12.66 -19.12 -1.44
C LEU A 316 -13.05 -19.04 -2.92
N LEU A 317 -12.67 -17.97 -3.62
CA LEU A 317 -13.05 -17.75 -5.02
C LEU A 317 -12.27 -18.66 -5.98
N THR A 318 -10.96 -18.83 -5.76
CA THR A 318 -10.08 -19.62 -6.65
C THR A 318 -10.05 -21.11 -6.30
N GLY A 319 -10.30 -21.46 -5.03
CA GLY A 319 -10.08 -22.80 -4.50
C GLY A 319 -8.60 -23.13 -4.22
N GLU A 320 -7.69 -22.16 -4.35
CA GLU A 320 -6.28 -22.33 -3.99
C GLU A 320 -6.13 -22.57 -2.48
N SER A 321 -5.20 -23.46 -2.12
CA SER A 321 -4.96 -23.88 -0.73
C SER A 321 -3.47 -24.12 -0.42
N GLN A 322 -2.59 -23.64 -1.29
CA GLN A 322 -1.14 -23.76 -1.15
C GLN A 322 -0.57 -22.56 -0.37
N GLY A 323 0.63 -22.70 0.21
CA GLY A 323 1.27 -21.62 0.96
C GLY A 323 0.41 -21.10 2.11
N TYR A 324 0.33 -19.78 2.26
CA TYR A 324 -0.48 -19.14 3.30
C TYR A 324 -2.00 -19.35 3.13
N PHE A 325 -2.48 -19.66 1.90
CA PHE A 325 -3.89 -20.02 1.68
C PHE A 325 -4.30 -21.34 2.35
N ALA A 326 -3.34 -22.14 2.80
CA ALA A 326 -3.60 -23.38 3.53
C ALA A 326 -4.41 -23.17 4.82
N ASP A 327 -4.51 -21.96 5.36
CA ASP A 327 -5.37 -21.67 6.52
C ASP A 327 -6.78 -21.19 6.14
N PHE A 328 -7.07 -21.02 4.85
CA PHE A 328 -8.26 -20.36 4.36
C PHE A 328 -9.13 -21.27 3.45
N GLY A 329 -10.01 -20.68 2.63
CA GLY A 329 -10.79 -21.40 1.60
C GLY A 329 -12.19 -21.90 1.99
N ARG A 330 -12.69 -21.56 3.19
CA ARG A 330 -14.06 -21.87 3.65
C ARG A 330 -14.86 -20.60 3.87
N LEU A 331 -16.18 -20.64 3.67
CA LEU A 331 -17.06 -19.48 3.91
C LEU A 331 -17.01 -19.01 5.35
N GLU A 332 -16.82 -19.93 6.30
CA GLU A 332 -16.61 -19.62 7.71
C GLU A 332 -15.45 -18.66 7.92
N HIS A 333 -14.35 -18.78 7.18
CA HIS A 333 -13.20 -17.90 7.34
C HIS A 333 -13.53 -16.46 6.90
N LEU A 334 -14.23 -16.31 5.77
CA LEU A 334 -14.71 -15.02 5.28
C LEU A 334 -15.76 -14.41 6.24
N ALA A 335 -16.66 -15.24 6.78
CA ALA A 335 -17.64 -14.81 7.78
C ALA A 335 -16.96 -14.31 9.07
N ARG A 336 -15.92 -15.01 9.53
CA ARG A 336 -15.16 -14.62 10.72
C ARG A 336 -14.44 -13.29 10.53
N VAL A 337 -13.67 -13.12 9.45
CA VAL A 337 -12.95 -11.86 9.22
C VAL A 337 -13.92 -10.68 9.14
N LEU A 338 -15.02 -10.81 8.39
CA LEU A 338 -16.03 -9.76 8.26
C LEU A 338 -16.72 -9.36 9.58
N THR A 339 -16.82 -10.28 10.54
CA THR A 339 -17.53 -10.05 11.82
C THR A 339 -16.60 -9.87 13.02
N ARG A 340 -15.30 -10.14 12.88
CA ARG A 340 -14.32 -10.15 13.98
C ARG A 340 -12.99 -9.45 13.69
N GLY A 341 -12.80 -8.94 12.48
CA GLY A 341 -11.58 -8.27 12.05
C GLY A 341 -10.55 -9.25 11.51
N PHE A 342 -10.28 -10.35 12.20
CA PHE A 342 -9.36 -11.41 11.76
C PHE A 342 -10.05 -12.78 11.70
N ALA A 343 -9.60 -13.64 10.78
CA ALA A 343 -9.96 -15.05 10.77
C ALA A 343 -9.05 -15.86 11.70
N LEU A 344 -7.76 -15.52 11.74
CA LEU A 344 -6.73 -16.06 12.64
C LEU A 344 -6.53 -15.09 13.81
N ASP A 345 -7.32 -15.29 14.88
CA ASP A 345 -7.47 -14.38 16.03
C ASP A 345 -6.89 -14.97 17.33
N GLY A 346 -5.79 -15.73 17.24
CA GLY A 346 -5.19 -16.48 18.35
C GLY A 346 -5.34 -18.00 18.20
N CYS A 347 -5.77 -18.48 17.03
CA CYS A 347 -5.87 -19.90 16.72
C CYS A 347 -4.61 -20.46 16.04
N TYR A 348 -4.52 -21.78 15.93
CA TYR A 348 -3.39 -22.45 15.29
C TYR A 348 -3.43 -22.28 13.77
N SER A 349 -2.37 -21.70 13.21
CA SER A 349 -2.12 -21.64 11.77
C SER A 349 -1.35 -22.88 11.33
N ARG A 350 -1.89 -23.61 10.34
CA ARG A 350 -1.25 -24.77 9.71
C ARG A 350 -0.04 -24.35 8.90
N TYR A 351 -0.13 -23.23 8.19
CA TYR A 351 0.96 -22.70 7.40
C TYR A 351 2.16 -22.31 8.28
N ARG A 352 1.91 -21.50 9.33
CA ARG A 352 2.96 -20.99 10.24
C ARG A 352 3.38 -21.99 11.31
N ARG A 353 2.62 -23.08 11.47
CA ARG A 353 2.83 -24.14 12.47
C ARG A 353 2.93 -23.62 13.91
N ARG A 354 2.13 -22.60 14.23
CA ARG A 354 2.05 -21.95 15.55
C ARG A 354 0.70 -21.28 15.76
N ALA A 355 0.40 -20.87 16.99
CA ALA A 355 -0.70 -19.94 17.25
C ALA A 355 -0.41 -18.58 16.61
N HIS A 356 -1.43 -17.96 16.03
CA HIS A 356 -1.30 -16.75 15.24
C HIS A 356 -2.43 -15.76 15.48
N GLY A 357 -2.09 -14.47 15.51
CA GLY A 357 -2.99 -13.35 15.73
C GLY A 357 -3.54 -13.21 17.14
N ARG A 358 -4.41 -12.22 17.31
CA ARG A 358 -5.10 -11.89 18.57
C ARG A 358 -6.50 -11.36 18.26
N PRO A 359 -7.50 -11.52 19.16
CA PRO A 359 -8.84 -10.99 18.92
C PRO A 359 -8.85 -9.48 18.74
N ALA A 360 -9.60 -9.03 17.73
CA ALA A 360 -9.77 -7.63 17.35
C ALA A 360 -11.25 -7.24 17.14
N SER A 361 -12.19 -8.02 17.70
CA SER A 361 -13.63 -7.75 17.58
C SER A 361 -14.09 -6.47 18.31
N ASP A 362 -13.24 -5.90 19.17
CA ASP A 362 -13.40 -4.58 19.78
C ASP A 362 -13.04 -3.41 18.85
N VAL A 363 -12.36 -3.70 17.74
CA VAL A 363 -11.89 -2.69 16.79
C VAL A 363 -12.90 -2.52 15.66
N PRO A 364 -13.30 -1.28 15.30
CA PRO A 364 -14.23 -1.05 14.21
C PRO A 364 -13.60 -1.33 12.84
N GLY A 365 -14.43 -1.72 11.87
CA GLY A 365 -14.05 -2.07 10.50
C GLY A 365 -13.24 -1.00 9.77
N ARG A 366 -13.50 0.29 10.04
CA ARG A 366 -12.75 1.44 9.50
C ARG A 366 -11.26 1.47 9.87
N ARG A 367 -10.79 0.59 10.76
CA ARG A 367 -9.36 0.44 11.11
C ARG A 367 -8.67 -0.67 10.32
N PHE A 368 -9.39 -1.34 9.41
CA PHE A 368 -8.87 -2.38 8.55
C PHE A 368 -8.98 -1.96 7.09
N VAL A 369 -7.91 -2.10 6.34
CA VAL A 369 -7.90 -1.99 4.88
C VAL A 369 -8.02 -3.39 4.29
N GLY A 370 -9.06 -3.62 3.48
CA GLY A 370 -9.35 -4.91 2.87
C GLY A 370 -9.35 -4.85 1.36
N CYS A 371 -8.70 -5.81 0.71
CA CYS A 371 -8.61 -5.90 -0.75
C CYS A 371 -8.86 -7.33 -1.25
N LEU A 372 -9.11 -7.45 -2.55
CA LEU A 372 -8.95 -8.71 -3.29
C LEU A 372 -7.63 -8.75 -4.06
N GLN A 373 -7.10 -7.59 -4.45
CA GLN A 373 -5.80 -7.48 -5.10
C GLN A 373 -5.03 -6.29 -4.54
N ASN A 374 -3.71 -6.43 -4.48
CA ASN A 374 -2.71 -5.38 -4.29
C ASN A 374 -1.44 -5.84 -5.03
N HIS A 375 -0.37 -5.04 -4.98
CA HIS A 375 0.89 -5.35 -5.66
C HIS A 375 1.48 -6.72 -5.28
N ASP A 376 1.44 -7.09 -4.00
CA ASP A 376 2.01 -8.35 -3.50
C ASP A 376 1.16 -9.55 -3.89
N GLN A 377 -0.15 -9.47 -3.70
CA GLN A 377 -1.05 -10.61 -3.95
C GLN A 377 -1.13 -10.98 -5.44
N ILE A 378 -0.77 -10.05 -6.32
CA ILE A 378 -0.57 -10.32 -7.75
C ILE A 378 0.89 -10.68 -8.02
N GLY A 379 1.83 -9.81 -7.66
CA GLY A 379 3.21 -9.87 -8.12
C GLY A 379 4.08 -10.92 -7.42
N ASN A 380 3.68 -11.40 -6.24
CA ASN A 380 4.29 -12.56 -5.58
C ASN A 380 3.80 -13.90 -6.14
N ARG A 381 2.97 -13.88 -7.18
CA ARG A 381 2.67 -15.07 -7.98
C ARG A 381 3.72 -15.26 -9.04
N ALA A 382 4.06 -16.52 -9.34
CA ALA A 382 5.08 -16.91 -10.32
C ALA A 382 4.98 -16.19 -11.67
N THR A 383 3.77 -15.88 -12.13
CA THR A 383 3.52 -15.19 -13.40
C THR A 383 2.68 -13.93 -13.28
N GLY A 384 2.57 -13.35 -12.06
CA GLY A 384 1.89 -12.07 -11.85
C GLY A 384 0.40 -12.08 -12.18
N GLU A 385 -0.28 -13.20 -11.95
CA GLU A 385 -1.67 -13.38 -12.37
C GLU A 385 -2.63 -12.55 -11.50
N ARG A 386 -3.38 -11.65 -12.11
CA ARG A 386 -4.55 -11.00 -11.53
C ARG A 386 -5.71 -11.97 -11.30
N SER A 387 -6.67 -11.56 -10.47
CA SER A 387 -7.94 -12.28 -10.32
C SER A 387 -8.68 -12.47 -11.65
N SER A 388 -8.50 -11.57 -12.63
CA SER A 388 -9.07 -11.67 -13.98
C SER A 388 -8.56 -12.88 -14.78
N HIS A 389 -7.38 -13.39 -14.46
CA HIS A 389 -6.82 -14.60 -15.08
C HIS A 389 -7.32 -15.88 -14.41
N LEU A 390 -7.76 -15.78 -13.14
CA LEU A 390 -8.06 -16.92 -12.28
C LEU A 390 -9.57 -17.16 -12.13
N LEU A 391 -10.38 -16.11 -12.23
CA LEU A 391 -11.79 -16.13 -11.91
C LEU A 391 -12.66 -15.96 -13.15
N SER A 392 -13.87 -16.54 -13.09
CA SER A 392 -14.90 -16.25 -14.08
C SER A 392 -15.38 -14.80 -13.96
N HIS A 393 -16.00 -14.30 -15.03
CA HIS A 393 -16.61 -12.97 -15.04
C HIS A 393 -17.63 -12.76 -13.91
N GLY A 394 -18.42 -13.79 -13.57
CA GLY A 394 -19.36 -13.76 -12.46
C GLY A 394 -18.67 -13.65 -11.09
N LEU A 395 -17.63 -14.47 -10.87
CA LEU A 395 -16.86 -14.43 -9.62
C LEU A 395 -16.08 -13.13 -9.43
N LEU A 396 -15.62 -12.48 -10.51
CA LEU A 396 -15.06 -11.13 -10.46
C LEU A 396 -16.07 -10.12 -9.91
N LYS A 397 -17.31 -10.15 -10.40
CA LYS A 397 -18.38 -9.28 -9.90
C LYS A 397 -18.72 -9.58 -8.43
N VAL A 398 -18.72 -10.86 -8.03
CA VAL A 398 -18.94 -11.27 -6.65
C VAL A 398 -17.82 -10.77 -5.73
N GLY A 399 -16.56 -10.95 -6.13
CA GLY A 399 -15.39 -10.47 -5.38
C GLY A 399 -15.43 -8.95 -5.18
N ALA A 400 -15.65 -8.19 -6.25
CA ALA A 400 -15.78 -6.73 -6.19
C ALA A 400 -16.90 -6.29 -5.25
N ALA A 401 -18.06 -6.97 -5.29
CA ALA A 401 -19.17 -6.66 -4.40
C ALA A 401 -18.82 -6.92 -2.93
N LEU A 402 -18.15 -8.04 -2.63
CA LEU A 402 -17.75 -8.37 -1.26
C LEU A 402 -16.71 -7.38 -0.71
N VAL A 403 -15.75 -6.93 -1.53
CA VAL A 403 -14.78 -5.89 -1.13
C VAL A 403 -15.48 -4.56 -0.87
N LEU A 404 -16.26 -4.05 -1.83
CA LEU A 404 -16.84 -2.70 -1.79
C LEU A 404 -18.01 -2.57 -0.80
N THR A 405 -18.63 -3.68 -0.38
CA THR A 405 -19.69 -3.70 0.64
C THR A 405 -19.22 -4.20 2.01
N SER A 406 -17.94 -4.54 2.14
CA SER A 406 -17.32 -4.90 3.42
C SER A 406 -17.37 -3.72 4.42
N PRO A 407 -17.27 -3.98 5.73
CA PRO A 407 -17.16 -2.93 6.75
C PRO A 407 -15.76 -2.30 6.80
N PHE A 408 -14.83 -2.76 5.97
CA PHE A 408 -13.45 -2.30 5.91
C PHE A 408 -13.29 -1.11 4.97
N ILE A 409 -12.12 -0.47 4.99
CA ILE A 409 -11.69 0.45 3.95
C ILE A 409 -11.30 -0.38 2.72
N PRO A 410 -12.02 -0.31 1.59
CA PRO A 410 -11.65 -1.07 0.40
C PRO A 410 -10.41 -0.49 -0.26
N LEU A 411 -9.48 -1.37 -0.62
CA LEU A 411 -8.37 -1.08 -1.51
C LEU A 411 -8.55 -1.90 -2.80
N LEU A 412 -8.35 -1.22 -3.94
CA LEU A 412 -8.30 -1.79 -5.27
C LEU A 412 -6.89 -1.60 -5.83
N PHE A 413 -6.41 -2.56 -6.62
CA PHE A 413 -5.17 -2.40 -7.36
C PHE A 413 -5.41 -1.84 -8.76
N GLN A 414 -4.51 -1.00 -9.27
CA GLN A 414 -4.63 -0.40 -10.60
C GLN A 414 -5.04 -1.41 -11.70
N GLY A 415 -6.15 -1.15 -12.38
CA GLY A 415 -6.71 -2.01 -13.43
C GLY A 415 -7.62 -3.14 -12.95
N GLU A 416 -7.75 -3.37 -11.64
CA GLU A 416 -8.75 -4.28 -11.08
C GLU A 416 -10.17 -3.90 -11.49
N GLU A 417 -10.46 -2.59 -11.54
CA GLU A 417 -11.81 -2.11 -11.76
C GLU A 417 -12.36 -2.47 -13.14
N TRP A 418 -11.52 -2.79 -14.11
CA TRP A 418 -11.93 -3.25 -15.45
C TRP A 418 -11.45 -4.67 -15.75
N ALA A 419 -10.95 -5.40 -14.75
CA ALA A 419 -10.36 -6.73 -14.92
C ALA A 419 -9.25 -6.74 -15.99
N ALA A 420 -8.22 -5.90 -15.81
CA ALA A 420 -7.09 -5.79 -16.72
C ALA A 420 -6.51 -7.15 -17.12
N SER A 421 -6.12 -7.30 -18.39
CA SER A 421 -5.51 -8.55 -18.90
C SER A 421 -3.99 -8.60 -18.74
N THR A 422 -3.38 -7.46 -18.39
CA THR A 422 -1.94 -7.35 -18.19
C THR A 422 -1.58 -7.91 -16.81
N PRO A 423 -0.55 -8.76 -16.66
CA PRO A 423 -0.08 -9.17 -15.35
C PRO A 423 0.51 -8.00 -14.56
N PHE A 424 0.84 -8.21 -13.30
CA PHE A 424 1.77 -7.35 -12.58
C PHE A 424 2.90 -8.22 -12.06
N LEU A 425 4.07 -8.13 -12.70
CA LEU A 425 5.21 -9.00 -12.44
C LEU A 425 6.20 -8.32 -11.49
N TYR A 426 7.01 -9.12 -10.80
CA TYR A 426 8.19 -8.61 -10.10
C TYR A 426 9.28 -8.24 -11.11
N PHE A 427 9.71 -6.98 -11.13
CA PHE A 427 10.75 -6.47 -12.02
C PHE A 427 11.73 -5.57 -11.26
N THR A 428 12.99 -5.61 -11.67
CA THR A 428 14.10 -4.82 -11.11
C THR A 428 15.04 -4.37 -12.24
N ASP A 429 15.95 -3.45 -11.94
CA ASP A 429 16.91 -2.90 -12.91
C ASP A 429 18.29 -2.67 -12.25
N HIS A 430 18.78 -3.69 -11.56
CA HIS A 430 20.05 -3.63 -10.84
C HIS A 430 21.21 -3.56 -11.84
N ARG A 431 22.12 -2.62 -11.65
CA ARG A 431 23.28 -2.43 -12.53
C ARG A 431 24.45 -3.35 -12.17
N ASP A 432 24.52 -3.82 -10.93
CA ASP A 432 25.46 -4.84 -10.49
C ASP A 432 25.04 -6.22 -11.02
N ALA A 433 25.93 -6.85 -11.79
CA ALA A 433 25.64 -8.12 -12.45
C ALA A 433 25.49 -9.31 -11.49
N ASP A 434 26.23 -9.30 -10.37
CA ASP A 434 26.17 -10.37 -9.37
C ASP A 434 24.87 -10.25 -8.57
N LEU A 435 24.48 -9.03 -8.19
CA LEU A 435 23.18 -8.76 -7.57
C LEU A 435 22.02 -9.13 -8.49
N ALA A 436 22.07 -8.70 -9.76
CA ALA A 436 21.07 -9.04 -10.76
C ALA A 436 20.91 -10.57 -10.89
N ALA A 437 22.02 -11.30 -11.00
CA ALA A 437 22.01 -12.76 -11.08
C ALA A 437 21.45 -13.41 -9.79
N ALA A 438 21.80 -12.89 -8.62
CA ALA A 438 21.31 -13.38 -7.33
C ALA A 438 19.79 -13.19 -7.20
N VAL A 439 19.25 -12.04 -7.59
CA VAL A 439 17.81 -11.76 -7.58
C VAL A 439 17.05 -12.71 -8.52
N CYS A 440 17.54 -12.89 -9.75
CA CYS A 440 16.91 -13.80 -10.70
C CYS A 440 16.93 -15.27 -10.21
N GLN A 441 18.04 -15.69 -9.60
CA GLN A 441 18.18 -17.04 -9.06
C GLN A 441 17.30 -17.25 -7.82
N GLY A 442 17.30 -16.30 -6.88
CA GLY A 442 16.47 -16.34 -5.68
C GLY A 442 14.99 -16.48 -6.01
N ARG A 443 14.49 -15.71 -6.98
CA ARG A 443 13.10 -15.78 -7.44
C ARG A 443 12.75 -17.14 -8.07
N ARG A 444 13.67 -17.73 -8.85
CA ARG A 444 13.48 -19.07 -9.43
C ARG A 444 13.46 -20.16 -8.36
N GLU A 445 14.36 -20.09 -7.38
CA GLU A 445 14.44 -21.05 -6.28
C GLU A 445 13.21 -21.00 -5.37
N GLU A 446 12.74 -19.79 -5.05
CA GLU A 446 11.53 -19.55 -4.28
C GLU A 446 10.34 -20.30 -4.92
N PHE A 447 10.06 -20.05 -6.20
CA PHE A 447 8.93 -20.68 -6.88
C PHE A 447 9.14 -22.15 -7.24
N ALA A 448 10.38 -22.60 -7.43
CA ALA A 448 10.69 -24.03 -7.53
C ALA A 448 10.24 -24.77 -6.25
N GLY A 449 10.43 -24.16 -5.08
CA GLY A 449 9.96 -24.66 -3.79
C GLY A 449 8.44 -24.82 -3.71
N PHE A 450 7.69 -24.07 -4.51
CA PHE A 450 6.22 -24.15 -4.64
C PHE A 450 5.75 -25.01 -5.82
N GLY A 451 6.66 -25.74 -6.49
CA GLY A 451 6.33 -26.69 -7.55
C GLY A 451 6.11 -26.06 -8.94
N HIS A 452 6.49 -24.80 -9.13
CA HIS A 452 6.50 -24.16 -10.44
C HIS A 452 7.73 -24.56 -11.26
N ASP A 453 7.58 -24.60 -12.58
CA ASP A 453 8.70 -24.80 -13.51
C ASP A 453 9.60 -23.55 -13.51
N PRO A 454 10.86 -23.63 -13.05
CA PRO A 454 11.77 -22.49 -12.98
C PRO A 454 12.01 -21.81 -14.33
N ALA A 455 11.88 -22.57 -15.44
CA ALA A 455 12.07 -22.05 -16.79
C ALA A 455 10.92 -21.12 -17.24
N ARG A 456 9.79 -21.13 -16.53
CA ARG A 456 8.61 -20.29 -16.83
C ARG A 456 8.53 -19.03 -15.98
N ILE A 457 9.39 -18.89 -14.97
CA ILE A 457 9.45 -17.71 -14.12
C ILE A 457 10.05 -16.56 -14.94
N PRO A 458 9.31 -15.44 -15.16
CA PRO A 458 9.83 -14.29 -15.87
C PRO A 458 11.10 -13.76 -15.23
N ASP A 459 12.06 -13.34 -16.05
CA ASP A 459 13.30 -12.74 -15.58
C ASP A 459 13.02 -11.32 -15.06
N PRO A 460 13.20 -11.03 -13.75
CA PRO A 460 12.88 -9.73 -13.21
C PRO A 460 13.72 -8.59 -13.79
N GLN A 461 14.93 -8.89 -14.31
CA GLN A 461 15.82 -7.89 -14.92
C GLN A 461 15.49 -7.61 -16.39
N ALA A 462 14.66 -8.46 -17.02
CA ALA A 462 14.30 -8.27 -18.42
C ALA A 462 13.31 -7.10 -18.56
N THR A 463 13.62 -6.17 -19.47
CA THR A 463 12.72 -5.03 -19.77
C THR A 463 11.31 -5.48 -20.15
N GLU A 464 11.17 -6.64 -20.82
CA GLU A 464 9.87 -7.20 -21.17
C GLU A 464 8.99 -7.51 -19.94
N THR A 465 9.57 -7.91 -18.82
CA THR A 465 8.83 -8.18 -17.56
C THR A 465 8.16 -6.91 -17.03
N PHE A 466 8.85 -5.78 -17.11
CA PHE A 466 8.28 -4.47 -16.79
C PHE A 466 7.23 -4.03 -17.81
N GLU A 467 7.53 -4.11 -19.12
CA GLU A 467 6.62 -3.67 -20.17
C GLU A 467 5.30 -4.47 -20.18
N ARG A 468 5.36 -5.78 -19.92
CA ARG A 468 4.17 -6.64 -19.76
C ARG A 468 3.31 -6.26 -18.55
N SER A 469 3.89 -5.54 -17.59
CA SER A 469 3.19 -5.10 -16.37
C SER A 469 2.51 -3.73 -16.52
N ARG A 470 2.70 -3.05 -17.67
CA ARG A 470 2.05 -1.77 -17.96
C ARG A 470 0.58 -1.98 -18.31
N LEU A 471 -0.29 -1.12 -17.76
CA LEU A 471 -1.71 -1.16 -18.06
C LEU A 471 -2.00 -0.78 -19.52
N ASP A 472 -2.91 -1.53 -20.13
CA ASP A 472 -3.51 -1.17 -21.41
C ASP A 472 -4.78 -0.33 -21.16
N TRP A 473 -4.72 0.95 -21.53
CA TRP A 473 -5.80 1.91 -21.34
C TRP A 473 -6.88 1.86 -22.43
N ASP A 474 -6.73 1.01 -23.45
CA ASP A 474 -7.78 0.78 -24.45
C ASP A 474 -8.76 -0.32 -24.01
N GLU A 475 -8.35 -1.20 -23.09
CA GLU A 475 -9.20 -2.27 -22.53
C GLU A 475 -10.51 -1.76 -21.91
N PRO A 476 -10.53 -0.70 -21.06
CA PRO A 476 -11.74 -0.26 -20.37
C PRO A 476 -12.89 0.17 -21.30
N LEU A 477 -12.61 0.39 -22.58
CA LEU A 477 -13.58 0.76 -23.61
C LEU A 477 -14.21 -0.45 -24.32
N GLN A 478 -13.74 -1.66 -24.02
CA GLN A 478 -14.06 -2.89 -24.74
C GLN A 478 -14.72 -3.92 -23.82
N ALA A 479 -15.55 -4.80 -24.39
CA ALA A 479 -16.04 -5.96 -23.65
C ALA A 479 -14.94 -7.03 -23.53
N PRO A 480 -14.84 -7.77 -22.41
CA PRO A 480 -15.72 -7.72 -21.24
C PRO A 480 -15.37 -6.63 -20.20
N HIS A 481 -14.20 -5.99 -20.32
CA HIS A 481 -13.66 -5.02 -19.34
C HIS A 481 -14.62 -3.87 -18.98
N ALA A 482 -15.31 -3.31 -19.98
CA ALA A 482 -16.26 -2.23 -19.79
C ALA A 482 -17.43 -2.60 -18.85
N ASP A 483 -17.85 -3.87 -18.83
CA ASP A 483 -18.91 -4.36 -17.94
C ASP A 483 -18.43 -4.43 -16.49
N ILE A 484 -17.21 -4.94 -16.26
CA ILE A 484 -16.59 -4.95 -14.94
C ILE A 484 -16.36 -3.53 -14.42
N LEU A 485 -15.96 -2.60 -15.31
CA LEU A 485 -15.80 -1.19 -14.96
C LEU A 485 -17.12 -0.54 -14.52
N GLU A 486 -18.21 -0.78 -15.26
CA GLU A 486 -19.50 -0.23 -14.88
C GLU A 486 -20.03 -0.84 -13.57
N TRP A 487 -19.75 -2.13 -13.35
CA TRP A 487 -20.04 -2.80 -12.08
C TRP A 487 -19.30 -2.15 -10.90
N HIS A 488 -18.00 -1.90 -11.01
CA HIS A 488 -17.23 -1.20 -9.98
C HIS A 488 -17.74 0.21 -9.74
N ARG A 489 -18.01 0.99 -10.81
CA ARG A 489 -18.61 2.33 -10.68
C ARG A 489 -19.93 2.30 -9.91
N THR A 490 -20.76 1.29 -10.17
CA THR A 490 -22.06 1.14 -9.51
C THR A 490 -21.89 0.79 -8.03
N LEU A 491 -20.98 -0.14 -7.70
CA LEU A 491 -20.68 -0.53 -6.33
C LEU A 491 -20.04 0.60 -5.52
N ILE A 492 -19.12 1.37 -6.10
CA ILE A 492 -18.51 2.54 -5.43
C ILE A 492 -19.56 3.62 -5.18
N ARG A 493 -20.42 3.92 -6.16
CA ARG A 493 -21.57 4.83 -5.97
C ARG A 493 -22.51 4.35 -4.86
N LEU A 494 -22.79 3.04 -4.80
CA LEU A 494 -23.60 2.46 -3.73
C LEU A 494 -22.93 2.67 -2.36
N ARG A 495 -21.64 2.38 -2.25
CA ARG A 495 -20.87 2.55 -1.01
C ARG A 495 -20.95 3.99 -0.49
N HIS A 496 -20.76 4.97 -1.38
CA HIS A 496 -20.82 6.39 -1.01
C HIS A 496 -22.22 6.89 -0.66
N SER A 497 -23.27 6.28 -1.21
CA SER A 497 -24.66 6.75 -1.03
C SER A 497 -25.44 6.05 0.09
N ARG A 498 -24.97 4.89 0.58
CA ARG A 498 -25.72 4.08 1.56
C ARG A 498 -25.10 4.16 2.95
N ALA A 499 -25.82 4.77 3.89
CA ALA A 499 -25.41 4.83 5.30
C ALA A 499 -25.16 3.44 5.92
N ALA A 500 -25.91 2.40 5.50
CA ALA A 500 -25.69 1.03 5.96
C ALA A 500 -24.29 0.49 5.62
N LEU A 501 -23.66 0.97 4.54
CA LEU A 501 -22.29 0.60 4.16
C LEU A 501 -21.22 1.43 4.87
N ALA A 502 -21.59 2.53 5.52
CA ALA A 502 -20.73 3.29 6.42
C ALA A 502 -20.73 2.75 7.86
N GLU A 503 -21.66 1.85 8.21
CA GLU A 503 -21.64 1.14 9.51
C GLU A 503 -20.43 0.21 9.56
N ASP A 504 -19.49 0.53 10.44
CA ASP A 504 -18.21 -0.17 10.59
C ASP A 504 -18.15 -1.04 11.84
N ARG A 505 -19.20 -1.04 12.67
CA ARG A 505 -19.27 -1.95 13.80
C ARG A 505 -19.44 -3.39 13.32
N LEU A 506 -18.42 -4.20 13.56
CA LEU A 506 -18.40 -5.59 13.11
C LEU A 506 -19.49 -6.44 13.78
N ASP A 507 -19.90 -6.10 15.00
CA ASP A 507 -20.98 -6.78 15.73
C ASP A 507 -22.39 -6.53 15.15
N ARG A 508 -22.52 -5.57 14.22
CA ARG A 508 -23.77 -5.25 13.52
C ARG A 508 -23.87 -5.86 12.13
N LEU A 509 -22.79 -6.48 11.65
CA LEU A 509 -22.80 -7.27 10.44
C LEU A 509 -23.05 -8.74 10.81
N ARG A 510 -24.10 -9.34 10.24
CA ARG A 510 -24.32 -10.79 10.34
C ARG A 510 -24.00 -11.45 9.01
N VAL A 511 -23.39 -12.63 9.06
CA VAL A 511 -23.10 -13.43 7.87
C VAL A 511 -23.79 -14.78 8.02
N GLU A 512 -24.63 -15.12 7.05
CA GLU A 512 -25.24 -16.44 6.92
C GLU A 512 -24.70 -17.12 5.66
N PHE A 513 -24.43 -18.42 5.72
CA PHE A 513 -23.84 -19.13 4.60
C PHE A 513 -24.14 -20.62 4.66
N ASP A 514 -23.92 -21.30 3.53
CA ASP A 514 -23.92 -22.76 3.43
C ASP A 514 -22.67 -23.22 2.68
N GLU A 515 -21.77 -23.89 3.38
CA GLU A 515 -20.51 -24.42 2.82
C GLU A 515 -20.75 -25.40 1.67
N SER A 516 -21.76 -26.26 1.80
CA SER A 516 -22.02 -27.33 0.83
C SER A 516 -22.69 -26.79 -0.43
N ARG A 517 -23.63 -25.85 -0.25
CA ARG A 517 -24.32 -25.20 -1.36
C ARG A 517 -23.53 -24.04 -1.94
N ARG A 518 -22.53 -23.49 -1.24
CA ARG A 518 -21.69 -22.36 -1.66
C ARG A 518 -22.49 -21.08 -1.94
N TRP A 519 -23.23 -20.61 -0.94
CA TRP A 519 -23.84 -19.28 -0.95
C TRP A 519 -23.58 -18.54 0.36
N LEU A 520 -23.63 -17.22 0.31
CA LEU A 520 -23.40 -16.33 1.45
C LEU A 520 -24.33 -15.12 1.40
N LEU A 521 -24.84 -14.71 2.56
CA LEU A 521 -25.62 -13.50 2.80
C LEU A 521 -24.86 -12.62 3.79
N LEU A 522 -24.55 -11.39 3.39
CA LEU A 522 -24.14 -10.31 4.29
C LEU A 522 -25.38 -9.52 4.68
N LEU A 523 -25.70 -9.51 5.97
CA LEU A 523 -26.92 -8.95 6.52
C LEU A 523 -26.56 -7.73 7.37
N ARG A 524 -27.05 -6.57 6.95
CA ARG A 524 -27.06 -5.30 7.68
C ARG A 524 -28.52 -4.88 7.86
N PRO A 525 -28.86 -4.00 8.83
CA PRO A 525 -30.24 -3.62 9.12
C PRO A 525 -31.10 -3.26 7.88
N ASP A 526 -30.56 -2.44 6.97
CA ASP A 526 -31.29 -1.96 5.78
C ASP A 526 -30.67 -2.42 4.44
N LEU A 527 -29.79 -3.41 4.47
CA LEU A 527 -29.05 -3.87 3.29
C LEU A 527 -28.65 -5.34 3.39
N VAL A 528 -28.87 -6.09 2.33
CA VAL A 528 -28.41 -7.48 2.18
C VAL A 528 -27.61 -7.65 0.90
N VAL A 529 -26.41 -8.21 1.01
CA VAL A 529 -25.62 -8.67 -0.14
C VAL A 529 -25.73 -10.19 -0.21
N ALA A 530 -26.28 -10.70 -1.31
CA ALA A 530 -26.52 -12.11 -1.50
C ALA A 530 -25.65 -12.65 -2.63
N CYS A 531 -24.77 -13.59 -2.31
CA CYS A 531 -23.78 -14.17 -3.22
C CYS A 531 -24.08 -15.65 -3.46
N ASN A 532 -24.21 -16.04 -4.72
CA ASN A 532 -24.13 -17.44 -5.15
C ASN A 532 -22.72 -17.68 -5.72
N LEU A 533 -21.93 -18.52 -5.05
CA LEU A 533 -20.57 -18.87 -5.46
C LEU A 533 -20.50 -20.21 -6.20
N ALA A 534 -21.64 -20.88 -6.37
CA ALA A 534 -21.69 -22.15 -7.08
C ALA A 534 -21.83 -21.93 -8.60
N ALA A 535 -21.28 -22.86 -9.37
CA ALA A 535 -21.45 -22.96 -10.83
C ALA A 535 -22.86 -23.42 -11.25
N ARG A 536 -23.87 -23.30 -10.38
CA ARG A 536 -25.27 -23.64 -10.66
C ARG A 536 -26.23 -22.59 -10.07
N PRO A 537 -27.39 -22.35 -10.68
CA PRO A 537 -28.41 -21.46 -10.13
C PRO A 537 -28.90 -21.92 -8.77
N GLN A 538 -29.25 -20.97 -7.91
CA GLN A 538 -29.78 -21.22 -6.57
C GLN A 538 -30.95 -20.32 -6.23
N THR A 539 -31.84 -20.81 -5.38
CA THR A 539 -32.84 -19.98 -4.68
C THR A 539 -32.44 -19.90 -3.22
N LEU A 540 -32.26 -18.68 -2.73
CA LEU A 540 -31.92 -18.36 -1.35
C LEU A 540 -33.15 -17.85 -0.61
N THR A 541 -33.42 -18.43 0.55
CA THR A 541 -34.45 -17.90 1.45
C THR A 541 -33.85 -16.74 2.23
N LEU A 542 -34.46 -15.57 2.12
CA LEU A 542 -34.04 -14.41 2.89
C LEU A 542 -34.59 -14.51 4.33
N PRO A 543 -33.83 -14.04 5.33
CA PRO A 543 -34.32 -14.05 6.70
C PRO A 543 -35.50 -13.08 6.87
N PRO A 544 -36.44 -13.31 7.81
CA PRO A 544 -37.67 -12.52 7.94
C PRO A 544 -37.44 -11.00 8.07
N GLU A 545 -36.36 -10.58 8.72
CA GLU A 545 -35.95 -9.19 8.84
C GLU A 545 -35.64 -8.52 7.50
N ALA A 546 -35.24 -9.27 6.47
CA ALA A 546 -34.99 -8.76 5.12
C ALA A 546 -36.25 -8.67 4.25
N SER A 547 -37.43 -9.04 4.77
CA SER A 547 -38.69 -9.07 4.01
C SER A 547 -39.17 -7.70 3.49
N HIS A 548 -38.69 -6.61 4.10
CA HIS A 548 -38.99 -5.24 3.69
C HIS A 548 -38.05 -4.71 2.60
N LEU A 549 -36.97 -5.43 2.28
CA LEU A 549 -35.97 -5.00 1.31
C LEU A 549 -36.41 -5.34 -0.12
N SER A 550 -35.96 -4.51 -1.06
CA SER A 550 -36.22 -4.71 -2.49
C SER A 550 -34.91 -4.91 -3.25
N LEU A 551 -34.99 -5.60 -4.40
CA LEU A 551 -33.83 -5.87 -5.23
C LEU A 551 -33.30 -4.57 -5.85
N HIS A 552 -32.16 -4.09 -5.35
CA HIS A 552 -31.58 -2.79 -5.70
C HIS A 552 -30.52 -2.92 -6.80
N LEU A 553 -29.57 -3.84 -6.67
CA LEU A 553 -28.52 -4.11 -7.66
C LEU A 553 -28.45 -5.59 -8.03
N ARG A 554 -28.03 -5.86 -9.26
CA ARG A 554 -27.95 -7.20 -9.85
C ARG A 554 -26.68 -7.29 -10.68
N SER A 555 -25.83 -8.30 -10.42
CA SER A 555 -24.69 -8.57 -11.28
C SER A 555 -25.10 -9.13 -12.64
N GLU A 556 -26.27 -9.77 -12.69
CA GLU A 556 -26.84 -10.42 -13.88
C GLU A 556 -28.32 -10.06 -14.06
N PRO A 557 -28.81 -9.88 -15.29
CA PRO A 557 -30.18 -9.44 -15.56
C PRO A 557 -31.24 -10.46 -15.13
N ASP A 558 -30.88 -11.73 -14.99
CA ASP A 558 -31.79 -12.84 -14.64
C ASP A 558 -32.03 -13.01 -13.14
N ILE A 559 -31.41 -12.19 -12.30
CA ILE A 559 -31.68 -12.19 -10.85
C ILE A 559 -33.13 -11.73 -10.61
N ARG A 560 -33.87 -12.49 -9.80
CA ARG A 560 -35.28 -12.24 -9.46
C ARG A 560 -35.51 -12.45 -7.98
N LEU A 561 -36.32 -11.57 -7.37
CA LEU A 561 -36.86 -11.75 -6.02
C LEU A 561 -38.36 -12.03 -6.16
N ASP A 562 -38.82 -13.16 -5.63
CA ASP A 562 -40.23 -13.54 -5.61
C ASP A 562 -40.63 -14.16 -4.25
N HIS A 563 -41.88 -14.61 -4.12
CA HIS A 563 -42.43 -15.19 -2.90
C HIS A 563 -41.76 -16.51 -2.45
N THR A 564 -40.97 -17.14 -3.33
CA THR A 564 -40.20 -18.37 -3.03
C THR A 564 -38.76 -18.06 -2.59
N GLY A 565 -38.31 -16.82 -2.74
CA GLY A 565 -36.98 -16.36 -2.33
C GLY A 565 -36.25 -15.58 -3.42
N LEU A 566 -34.95 -15.38 -3.21
CA LEU A 566 -34.06 -14.72 -4.16
C LEU A 566 -33.45 -15.77 -5.09
N ARG A 567 -33.79 -15.71 -6.39
CA ARG A 567 -33.22 -16.56 -7.44
C ARG A 567 -31.96 -15.89 -8.01
N LEU A 568 -30.83 -16.58 -7.86
CA LEU A 568 -29.52 -16.17 -8.36
C LEU A 568 -29.04 -17.18 -9.42
N PRO A 569 -28.60 -16.71 -10.61
CA PRO A 569 -27.80 -17.53 -11.53
C PRO A 569 -26.51 -18.04 -10.87
N ALA A 570 -25.80 -18.93 -11.56
CA ALA A 570 -24.46 -19.35 -11.13
C ALA A 570 -23.54 -18.12 -10.98
N GLU A 571 -22.70 -18.11 -9.95
CA GLU A 571 -21.62 -17.11 -9.78
C GLU A 571 -22.13 -15.65 -9.88
N ALA A 572 -23.22 -15.36 -9.16
CA ALA A 572 -23.92 -14.08 -9.25
C ALA A 572 -24.10 -13.45 -7.86
N VAL A 573 -24.19 -12.12 -7.84
CA VAL A 573 -24.43 -11.33 -6.63
C VAL A 573 -25.59 -10.35 -6.83
N ALA A 574 -26.37 -10.18 -5.79
CA ALA A 574 -27.43 -9.19 -5.70
C ALA A 574 -27.26 -8.33 -4.45
N VAL A 575 -27.65 -7.06 -4.54
CA VAL A 575 -27.83 -6.22 -3.36
C VAL A 575 -29.30 -5.90 -3.22
N LEU A 576 -29.85 -6.19 -2.05
CA LEU A 576 -31.17 -5.78 -1.62
C LEU A 576 -31.04 -4.64 -0.63
N ALA A 577 -31.88 -3.62 -0.76
CA ALA A 577 -31.83 -2.47 0.13
C ALA A 577 -33.24 -1.93 0.41
N GLY A 578 -33.38 -1.26 1.55
CA GLY A 578 -34.57 -0.48 1.89
C GLY A 578 -34.68 0.78 1.01
N PRO A 579 -35.83 1.48 1.06
CA PRO A 579 -35.98 2.77 0.40
C PRO A 579 -34.90 3.74 0.90
N ASP A 580 -34.44 4.63 0.02
CA ASP A 580 -33.45 5.64 0.39
C ASP A 580 -34.04 6.52 1.50
N THR A 581 -33.51 6.45 2.71
CA THR A 581 -33.82 7.43 3.75
C THR A 581 -33.15 8.74 3.31
N PRO A 582 -33.89 9.82 3.04
CA PRO A 582 -33.27 11.09 2.71
C PRO A 582 -32.31 11.47 3.84
N GLN A 583 -31.06 11.79 3.48
CA GLN A 583 -30.12 12.43 4.39
C GLN A 583 -30.63 13.86 4.61
N ASP A 584 -31.09 14.15 5.83
CA ASP A 584 -31.44 15.51 6.27
C ASP A 584 -30.19 16.39 6.43
#